data_AF-A0A7Y6E1U5-F1
#
_entry.id   AF-A0A7Y6E1U5-F1
#
_cell.length_a   1.000
_cell.length_b   1.000
_cell.length_c   1.000
_cell.angle_alpha   90.00
_cell.angle_beta   90.00
_cell.angle_gamma   90.00
#
_symmetry.space_group_name_H-M   'P 1'
#
loop_
_entity.id
_entity.type
_entity.pdbx_description
1 polymer ?
#
loop_
_entity_poly.entity_id
_entity_poly.type
_entity_poly.pdbx_seq_one_letter_code
_entity_poly.pdbx_strand_id
1 'polypeptide(L)'
;RLPRHGASLPVAIAVSCSADRQALAKITAEGVFLEQLETDPAKYLPDTTHEDLSDDVVHIDLNRPMREIRQELSKYPVKTRLSLSGPVVVARDIAHAKIKERLDAGEEMPQYLRDHAVYYAGPAKTPEGYASGSFGPTTAGRMDSYVEQFQAAGGSFVMLAKGNRSQQVTDACAKHGGFYLGSIGGPAARLAQDCIKSVEVIEYPELGMEAVWKIEVEDFPAFIVVDDKGEDFFANVTTPTLQIGKRP
;
A
#
# COMPACT_ATOMS: atom_id res chain seq x y z
N ARG A 1 4.07 -33.39 -1.50
CA ARG A 1 5.16 -33.85 -2.41
C ARG A 1 4.53 -34.61 -3.57
N LEU A 2 4.83 -34.27 -4.81
CA LEU A 2 4.25 -34.91 -6.00
C LEU A 2 5.27 -35.84 -6.68
N PRO A 3 4.81 -36.88 -7.41
CA PRO A 3 5.68 -37.63 -8.31
C PRO A 3 6.25 -36.71 -9.39
N ARG A 4 7.34 -37.14 -10.01
CA ARG A 4 8.02 -36.38 -11.06
C ARG A 4 8.68 -37.35 -12.03
N HIS A 5 8.83 -36.91 -13.28
CA HIS A 5 9.74 -37.58 -14.21
C HIS A 5 11.18 -37.55 -13.66
N GLY A 6 12.00 -38.57 -13.95
CA GLY A 6 13.37 -38.69 -13.41
C GLY A 6 14.25 -37.47 -13.70
N ALA A 7 14.09 -36.87 -14.88
CA ALA A 7 14.81 -35.69 -15.37
C ALA A 7 14.18 -34.32 -14.99
N SER A 8 13.13 -34.29 -14.17
CA SER A 8 12.43 -33.04 -13.82
C SER A 8 12.28 -32.91 -12.32
N LEU A 9 12.45 -31.70 -11.77
CA LEU A 9 12.24 -31.39 -10.35
C LEU A 9 11.57 -30.02 -10.21
N PRO A 10 10.28 -29.88 -10.59
CA PRO A 10 9.57 -28.63 -10.39
C PRO A 10 9.34 -28.37 -8.90
N VAL A 11 9.53 -27.13 -8.49
CA VAL A 11 9.24 -26.62 -7.14
C VAL A 11 8.39 -25.37 -7.30
N ALA A 12 7.28 -25.32 -6.56
CA ALA A 12 6.40 -24.16 -6.51
C ALA A 12 6.25 -23.72 -5.05
N ILE A 13 6.32 -22.41 -4.83
CA ILE A 13 6.06 -21.77 -3.53
C ILE A 13 4.91 -20.80 -3.76
N ALA A 14 3.87 -20.92 -2.95
CA ALA A 14 2.68 -20.09 -3.01
C ALA A 14 2.19 -19.81 -1.59
N VAL A 15 1.41 -18.74 -1.43
CA VAL A 15 0.86 -18.30 -0.14
C VAL A 15 -0.63 -18.03 -0.30
N SER A 16 -1.40 -18.28 0.76
CA SER A 16 -2.68 -17.60 0.96
C SER A 16 -2.44 -16.37 1.81
N CYS A 17 -3.09 -15.26 1.48
CA CYS A 17 -2.91 -13.98 2.16
C CYS A 17 -3.91 -13.81 3.32
N SER A 18 -3.87 -12.68 4.02
CA SER A 18 -4.85 -12.36 5.07
C SER A 18 -6.30 -12.38 4.59
N ALA A 19 -6.55 -12.20 3.29
CA ALA A 19 -7.84 -12.42 2.66
C ALA A 19 -7.97 -13.87 2.14
N ASP A 20 -7.81 -14.83 3.05
CA ASP A 20 -7.93 -16.28 2.82
C ASP A 20 -9.40 -16.63 2.55
N ARG A 21 -9.72 -16.95 1.30
CA ARG A 21 -11.11 -16.96 0.80
C ARG A 21 -11.34 -18.14 -0.13
N GLN A 22 -11.58 -19.29 0.48
CA GLN A 22 -12.04 -20.50 -0.18
C GLN A 22 -13.28 -21.04 0.54
N ALA A 23 -14.17 -21.67 -0.21
CA ALA A 23 -15.29 -22.43 0.33
C ALA A 23 -15.57 -23.63 -0.58
N LEU A 24 -15.60 -24.83 0.00
CA LEU A 24 -15.98 -26.05 -0.70
C LEU A 24 -17.50 -26.08 -0.93
N ALA A 25 -17.92 -26.71 -2.01
CA ALA A 25 -19.33 -26.98 -2.27
C ALA A 25 -19.50 -28.40 -2.81
N LYS A 26 -20.65 -29.02 -2.57
CA LYS A 26 -21.03 -30.30 -3.18
C LYS A 26 -22.50 -30.31 -3.56
N ILE A 27 -22.81 -31.02 -4.64
CA ILE A 27 -24.18 -31.29 -5.08
C ILE A 27 -24.38 -32.79 -4.97
N THR A 28 -25.49 -33.19 -4.34
CA THR A 28 -25.87 -34.59 -4.17
C THR A 28 -27.36 -34.76 -4.50
N ALA A 29 -27.86 -36.00 -4.43
CA ALA A 29 -29.29 -36.26 -4.55
C ALA A 29 -30.14 -35.54 -3.47
N GLU A 30 -29.53 -35.16 -2.34
CA GLU A 30 -30.19 -34.47 -1.22
C GLU A 30 -30.23 -32.95 -1.40
N GLY A 31 -29.48 -32.39 -2.36
CA GLY A 31 -29.46 -30.96 -2.65
C GLY A 31 -28.06 -30.37 -2.81
N VAL A 32 -27.98 -29.05 -2.58
CA VAL A 32 -26.76 -28.24 -2.73
C VAL A 32 -26.23 -27.90 -1.35
N PHE A 33 -24.93 -28.14 -1.14
CA PHE A 33 -24.24 -27.91 0.13
C PHE A 33 -23.06 -26.98 -0.09
N LEU A 34 -22.86 -26.07 0.84
CA LEU A 34 -21.73 -25.14 0.88
C LEU A 34 -21.01 -25.29 2.22
N GLU A 35 -19.69 -25.12 2.21
CA GLU A 35 -18.86 -25.08 3.42
C GLU A 35 -19.35 -23.95 4.34
N GLN A 36 -19.60 -24.31 5.61
CA GLN A 36 -19.96 -23.35 6.63
C GLN A 36 -18.70 -22.67 7.15
N LEU A 37 -18.56 -21.38 6.86
CA LEU A 37 -17.51 -20.54 7.45
C LEU A 37 -17.95 -20.01 8.82
N GLU A 38 -16.99 -19.43 9.55
CA GLU A 38 -17.27 -18.73 10.81
C GLU A 38 -18.19 -17.52 10.56
N THR A 39 -19.18 -17.36 11.45
CA THR A 39 -20.14 -16.23 11.40
C THR A 39 -20.03 -15.29 12.59
N ASP A 40 -19.37 -15.72 13.68
CA ASP A 40 -19.01 -14.91 14.83
C ASP A 40 -17.47 -14.87 14.98
N PRO A 41 -16.78 -14.04 14.17
CA PRO A 41 -15.34 -13.89 14.28
C PRO A 41 -14.90 -13.13 15.54
N ALA A 42 -15.81 -12.43 16.22
CA ALA A 42 -15.48 -11.61 17.38
C ALA A 42 -14.96 -12.44 18.57
N LYS A 43 -15.35 -13.72 18.64
CA LYS A 43 -14.83 -14.67 19.64
C LYS A 43 -13.32 -14.92 19.58
N TYR A 44 -12.65 -14.54 18.49
CA TYR A 44 -11.19 -14.62 18.34
C TYR A 44 -10.48 -13.32 18.73
N LEU A 45 -11.19 -12.26 19.11
CA LEU A 45 -10.57 -11.03 19.61
C LEU A 45 -9.91 -11.32 20.97
N PRO A 46 -8.66 -10.89 21.18
CA PRO A 46 -7.99 -11.01 22.47
C PRO A 46 -8.61 -10.04 23.50
N ASP A 47 -8.39 -10.32 24.79
CA ASP A 47 -8.75 -9.40 25.89
C ASP A 47 -7.92 -8.09 25.86
N THR A 48 -6.76 -8.12 25.19
CA THR A 48 -5.88 -6.96 24.99
C THR A 48 -6.59 -5.91 24.14
N THR A 49 -6.67 -4.70 24.67
CA THR A 49 -7.34 -3.56 24.06
C THR A 49 -6.33 -2.58 23.44
N HIS A 50 -6.85 -1.54 22.80
CA HIS A 50 -6.00 -0.46 22.28
C HIS A 50 -5.23 0.28 23.40
N GLU A 51 -5.72 0.26 24.64
CA GLU A 51 -5.08 0.88 25.81
C GLU A 51 -3.80 0.14 26.23
N ASP A 52 -3.61 -1.09 25.78
CA ASP A 52 -2.42 -1.90 26.06
C ASP A 52 -1.30 -1.70 25.03
N LEU A 53 -1.57 -0.95 23.95
CA LEU A 53 -0.61 -0.64 22.90
C LEU A 53 0.08 0.70 23.21
N SER A 54 1.38 0.83 22.89
CA SER A 54 2.11 2.06 23.17
C SER A 54 1.45 3.27 22.50
N ASP A 55 1.35 4.40 23.19
CA ASP A 55 0.78 5.65 22.67
C ASP A 55 1.72 6.41 21.73
N ASP A 56 2.95 5.94 21.53
CA ASP A 56 3.94 6.58 20.66
C ASP A 56 3.47 6.53 19.19
N VAL A 57 2.72 7.54 18.78
CA VAL A 57 2.29 7.80 17.41
C VAL A 57 2.59 9.25 17.07
N VAL A 58 3.17 9.46 15.89
CA VAL A 58 3.42 10.81 15.39
C VAL A 58 2.27 11.19 14.48
N HIS A 59 1.56 12.26 14.82
CA HIS A 59 0.52 12.82 13.96
C HIS A 59 1.14 13.66 12.85
N ILE A 60 0.76 13.38 11.59
CA ILE A 60 1.19 14.11 10.40
C ILE A 60 -0.02 14.76 9.76
N ASP A 61 -0.03 16.09 9.74
CA ASP A 61 -1.02 16.89 9.03
C ASP A 61 -0.64 17.04 7.55
N LEU A 62 -1.42 16.38 6.69
CA LEU A 62 -1.29 16.38 5.23
C LEU A 62 -1.96 17.57 4.55
N ASN A 63 -2.60 18.47 5.30
CA ASN A 63 -3.12 19.73 4.76
C ASN A 63 -2.02 20.77 4.49
N ARG A 64 -0.82 20.53 5.02
CA ARG A 64 0.33 21.42 4.87
C ARG A 64 0.96 21.30 3.47
N PRO A 65 1.71 22.31 3.02
CA PRO A 65 2.48 22.19 1.78
C PRO A 65 3.44 20.98 1.81
N MET A 66 3.59 20.28 0.68
CA MET A 66 4.43 19.07 0.56
C MET A 66 5.85 19.25 1.13
N ARG A 67 6.45 20.43 0.96
CA ARG A 67 7.76 20.76 1.55
C ARG A 67 7.76 20.66 3.07
N GLU A 68 6.72 21.17 3.72
CA GLU A 68 6.58 21.14 5.18
C GLU A 68 6.28 19.73 5.69
N ILE A 69 5.45 18.97 4.98
CA ILE A 69 5.18 17.55 5.30
C ILE A 69 6.50 16.77 5.30
N ARG A 70 7.32 16.93 4.26
CA ARG A 70 8.63 16.25 4.16
C ARG A 70 9.60 16.68 5.26
N GLN A 71 9.62 17.97 5.61
CA GLN A 71 10.44 18.48 6.71
C GLN A 71 10.01 17.89 8.06
N GLU A 72 8.71 17.68 8.27
CA GLU A 72 8.20 17.01 9.47
C GLU A 72 8.63 15.55 9.50
N LEU A 73 8.40 14.79 8.42
CA LEU A 73 8.78 13.39 8.30
C LEU A 73 10.29 13.17 8.50
N SER A 74 11.14 14.08 8.01
CA SER A 74 12.60 14.00 8.09
C SER A 74 13.13 13.98 9.53
N LYS A 75 12.36 14.47 10.51
CA LYS A 75 12.73 14.45 11.94
C LYS A 75 12.75 13.05 12.55
N TYR A 76 12.10 12.08 11.90
CA TYR A 76 11.86 10.76 12.45
C TYR A 76 12.59 9.66 11.68
N PRO A 77 13.10 8.62 12.35
CA PRO A 77 13.75 7.50 11.69
C PRO A 77 12.71 6.55 11.06
N VAL A 78 13.18 5.65 10.19
CA VAL A 78 12.40 4.46 9.79
C VAL A 78 11.89 3.69 11.01
N LYS A 79 10.80 2.94 10.84
CA LYS A 79 10.04 2.22 11.89
C LYS A 79 9.14 3.12 12.76
N THR A 80 9.24 4.44 12.65
CA THR A 80 8.32 5.36 13.35
C THR A 80 6.88 5.13 12.89
N ARG A 81 5.97 4.94 13.84
CA ARG A 81 4.53 4.82 13.60
C ARG A 81 3.90 6.20 13.47
N LEU A 82 3.07 6.36 12.43
CA LEU A 82 2.43 7.60 12.05
C LEU A 82 0.91 7.47 12.09
N SER A 83 0.25 8.59 12.37
CA SER A 83 -1.19 8.80 12.18
C SER A 83 -1.37 9.96 11.20
N LEU A 84 -1.86 9.68 9.99
CA LEU A 84 -1.96 10.67 8.92
C LEU A 84 -3.38 11.25 8.85
N SER A 85 -3.51 12.57 8.73
CA SER A 85 -4.79 13.25 8.53
C SER A 85 -4.69 14.32 7.46
N GLY A 86 -5.68 14.41 6.57
CA GLY A 86 -5.71 15.37 5.46
C GLY A 86 -5.91 14.72 4.08
N PRO A 87 -5.71 15.48 2.99
CA PRO A 87 -5.95 15.01 1.63
C PRO A 87 -4.85 14.07 1.13
N VAL A 88 -5.27 13.00 0.47
CA VAL A 88 -4.39 12.02 -0.18
C VAL A 88 -4.88 11.77 -1.60
N VAL A 89 -3.95 11.72 -2.55
CA VAL A 89 -4.24 11.29 -3.91
C VAL A 89 -4.07 9.79 -4.00
N VAL A 90 -5.02 9.10 -4.64
CA VAL A 90 -4.92 7.68 -4.93
C VAL A 90 -4.60 7.48 -6.39
N ALA A 91 -3.52 6.75 -6.67
CA ALA A 91 -3.15 6.35 -8.02
C ALA A 91 -2.38 5.03 -7.96
N ARG A 92 -2.56 4.16 -8.96
CA ARG A 92 -1.85 2.88 -9.06
C ARG A 92 -1.52 2.52 -10.50
N ASP A 93 -1.21 1.26 -10.74
CA ASP A 93 -0.67 0.66 -11.97
C ASP A 93 -0.99 1.42 -13.28
N ILE A 94 -2.25 1.48 -13.73
CA ILE A 94 -2.61 2.12 -15.02
C ILE A 94 -2.48 3.64 -14.96
N ALA A 95 -2.90 4.28 -13.87
CA ALA A 95 -2.76 5.73 -13.69
C ALA A 95 -1.28 6.16 -13.69
N HIS A 96 -0.39 5.38 -13.08
CA HIS A 96 1.05 5.64 -13.12
C HIS A 96 1.61 5.50 -14.55
N ALA A 97 1.16 4.49 -15.30
CA ALA A 97 1.55 4.34 -16.70
C ALA A 97 1.11 5.55 -17.55
N LYS A 98 -0.13 6.03 -17.38
CA LYS A 98 -0.66 7.23 -18.06
C LYS A 98 0.15 8.48 -17.72
N ILE A 99 0.49 8.68 -16.45
CA ILE A 99 1.29 9.83 -16.01
C ILE A 99 2.71 9.73 -16.55
N LYS A 100 3.28 8.53 -16.61
CA LYS A 100 4.58 8.30 -17.27
C LYS A 100 4.53 8.66 -18.76
N GLU A 101 3.51 8.20 -19.49
CA GLU A 101 3.31 8.54 -20.92
C GLU A 101 3.31 10.07 -21.13
N ARG A 102 2.65 10.82 -20.24
CA ARG A 102 2.63 12.29 -20.26
C ARG A 102 4.02 12.90 -20.06
N LEU A 103 4.77 12.44 -19.05
CA LEU A 103 6.14 12.90 -18.82
C LEU A 103 7.08 12.56 -19.99
N ASP A 104 6.95 11.36 -20.57
CA ASP A 104 7.72 10.93 -21.73
C ASP A 104 7.39 11.79 -22.98
N ALA A 105 6.16 12.31 -23.07
CA ALA A 105 5.72 13.26 -24.09
C ALA A 105 6.15 14.72 -23.80
N GLY A 106 6.83 14.98 -22.68
CA GLY A 106 7.31 16.30 -22.28
C GLY A 106 6.29 17.16 -21.54
N GLU A 107 5.16 16.59 -21.10
CA GLU A 107 4.23 17.28 -20.21
C GLU A 107 4.80 17.40 -18.79
N GLU A 108 4.26 18.34 -18.02
CA GLU A 108 4.63 18.51 -16.62
C GLU A 108 4.01 17.45 -15.71
N MET A 109 4.66 17.19 -14.58
CA MET A 109 4.10 16.39 -13.48
C MET A 109 2.75 16.97 -13.03
N PRO A 110 1.66 16.17 -12.99
CA PRO A 110 0.36 16.66 -12.56
C PRO A 110 0.38 17.25 -11.16
N GLN A 111 -0.26 18.42 -10.98
CA GLN A 111 -0.25 19.17 -9.72
C GLN A 111 -0.64 18.31 -8.51
N TYR A 112 -1.64 17.43 -8.66
CA TYR A 112 -2.11 16.59 -7.57
C TYR A 112 -1.05 15.59 -7.07
N LEU A 113 -0.08 15.16 -7.90
CA LEU A 113 1.05 14.33 -7.46
C LEU A 113 2.20 15.15 -6.86
N ARG A 114 2.23 16.46 -7.07
CA ARG A 114 3.21 17.37 -6.47
C ARG A 114 2.79 17.78 -5.06
N ASP A 115 1.49 18.02 -4.88
CA ASP A 115 0.97 18.66 -3.67
C ASP A 115 0.54 17.67 -2.59
N HIS A 116 0.19 16.43 -2.96
CA HIS A 116 -0.39 15.46 -2.03
C HIS A 116 0.43 14.18 -1.94
N ALA A 117 0.30 13.49 -0.79
CA ALA A 117 0.79 12.12 -0.66
C ALA A 117 0.06 11.20 -1.64
N VAL A 118 0.76 10.19 -2.18
CA VAL A 118 0.24 9.30 -3.21
C VAL A 118 0.01 7.91 -2.62
N TYR A 119 -1.26 7.57 -2.42
CA TYR A 119 -1.72 6.28 -1.95
C TYR A 119 -1.92 5.30 -3.10
N TYR A 120 -1.21 4.17 -3.06
CA TYR A 120 -1.40 3.12 -4.05
C TYR A 120 -2.53 2.22 -3.59
N ALA A 121 -3.72 2.43 -4.13
CA ALA A 121 -4.90 1.63 -3.83
C ALA A 121 -5.92 1.69 -4.97
N GLY A 122 -6.93 0.82 -4.90
CA GLY A 122 -8.14 0.91 -5.74
C GLY A 122 -9.35 0.56 -4.88
N PRO A 123 -10.39 1.41 -4.83
CA PRO A 123 -11.52 1.20 -3.93
C PRO A 123 -12.43 0.08 -4.42
N ALA A 124 -13.04 -0.65 -3.48
CA ALA A 124 -14.24 -1.42 -3.76
C ALA A 124 -15.45 -0.48 -3.94
N LYS A 125 -16.58 -1.04 -4.41
CA LYS A 125 -17.84 -0.28 -4.53
C LYS A 125 -18.28 0.26 -3.17
N THR A 126 -18.67 1.53 -3.13
CA THR A 126 -19.20 2.19 -1.93
C THR A 126 -20.61 1.67 -1.60
N PRO A 127 -20.84 1.10 -0.40
CA PRO A 127 -22.18 0.76 0.06
C PRO A 127 -23.06 2.01 0.23
N GLU A 128 -24.38 1.86 0.11
CA GLU A 128 -25.32 2.94 0.37
C GLU A 128 -25.20 3.46 1.81
N GLY A 129 -25.11 4.78 1.98
CA GLY A 129 -24.97 5.42 3.29
C GLY A 129 -23.54 5.42 3.88
N TYR A 130 -22.55 4.88 3.17
CA TYR A 130 -21.15 4.89 3.60
C TYR A 130 -20.32 5.94 2.84
N ALA A 131 -19.29 6.47 3.49
CA ALA A 131 -18.35 7.40 2.87
C ALA A 131 -17.43 6.72 1.82
N SER A 132 -17.12 5.44 2.04
CA SER A 132 -16.19 4.68 1.21
C SER A 132 -16.52 3.18 1.22
N GLY A 133 -16.20 2.49 0.12
CA GLY A 133 -16.09 1.03 0.12
C GLY A 133 -14.77 0.57 0.74
N SER A 134 -14.59 -0.74 0.93
CA SER A 134 -13.29 -1.28 1.40
C SER A 134 -12.14 -0.77 0.54
N PHE A 135 -11.15 -0.13 1.17
CA PHE A 135 -10.12 0.64 0.45
C PHE A 135 -8.74 0.50 1.11
N GLY A 136 -8.14 -0.68 0.97
CA GLY A 136 -6.82 -0.99 1.49
C GLY A 136 -5.69 -0.79 0.49
N PRO A 137 -4.41 -0.79 0.95
CA PRO A 137 -3.25 -0.55 0.10
C PRO A 137 -3.00 -1.70 -0.88
N THR A 138 -2.43 -1.38 -2.05
CA THR A 138 -1.85 -2.36 -2.97
C THR A 138 -0.33 -2.48 -2.80
N THR A 139 0.26 -3.52 -3.40
CA THR A 139 1.71 -3.77 -3.32
C THR A 139 2.51 -2.63 -3.93
N ALA A 140 3.37 -2.00 -3.13
CA ALA A 140 4.18 -0.85 -3.53
C ALA A 140 5.18 -1.17 -4.65
N GLY A 141 5.79 -2.36 -4.58
CA GLY A 141 6.83 -2.82 -5.50
C GLY A 141 6.50 -2.71 -6.99
N ARG A 142 5.22 -2.75 -7.37
CA ARG A 142 4.79 -2.65 -8.77
C ARG A 142 4.94 -1.23 -9.35
N MET A 143 5.09 -0.22 -8.48
CA MET A 143 5.27 1.18 -8.88
C MET A 143 6.73 1.65 -8.74
N ASP A 144 7.67 0.77 -8.38
CA ASP A 144 9.06 1.15 -8.10
C ASP A 144 9.74 1.81 -9.30
N SER A 145 9.46 1.36 -10.52
CA SER A 145 10.07 1.90 -11.75
C SER A 145 9.66 3.34 -12.08
N TYR A 146 8.63 3.89 -11.44
CA TYR A 146 8.16 5.26 -11.70
C TYR A 146 8.76 6.28 -10.73
N VAL A 147 9.24 5.84 -9.56
CA VAL A 147 9.57 6.74 -8.44
C VAL A 147 10.64 7.75 -8.80
N GLU A 148 11.77 7.30 -9.35
CA GLU A 148 12.88 8.19 -9.72
C GLU A 148 12.45 9.25 -10.74
N GLN A 149 11.75 8.83 -11.81
CA GLN A 149 11.27 9.76 -12.85
C GLN A 149 10.28 10.76 -12.28
N PHE A 150 9.37 10.31 -11.41
CA PHE A 150 8.33 11.17 -10.85
C PHE A 150 8.92 12.19 -9.85
N GLN A 151 9.84 11.75 -8.98
CA GLN A 151 10.50 12.64 -8.03
C GLN A 151 11.43 13.64 -8.71
N ALA A 152 12.15 13.22 -9.76
CA ALA A 152 12.94 14.13 -10.59
C ALA A 152 12.06 15.18 -11.29
N ALA A 153 10.81 14.85 -11.61
CA ALA A 153 9.81 15.77 -12.16
C ALA A 153 9.02 16.55 -11.08
N GLY A 154 9.38 16.42 -9.80
CA GLY A 154 8.80 17.20 -8.71
C GLY A 154 7.52 16.63 -8.09
N GLY A 155 7.20 15.35 -8.30
CA GLY A 155 6.02 14.68 -7.74
C GLY A 155 6.32 13.36 -7.02
N SER A 156 5.30 12.75 -6.42
CA SER A 156 5.41 11.46 -5.72
C SER A 156 6.48 11.43 -4.61
N PHE A 157 6.65 12.56 -3.90
CA PHE A 157 7.62 12.65 -2.82
C PHE A 157 7.21 11.83 -1.59
N VAL A 158 5.93 11.76 -1.26
CA VAL A 158 5.42 10.96 -0.15
C VAL A 158 4.49 9.89 -0.72
N MET A 159 4.89 8.63 -0.58
CA MET A 159 4.18 7.48 -1.13
C MET A 159 3.60 6.64 0.00
N LEU A 160 2.38 6.13 -0.14
CA LEU A 160 1.68 5.32 0.86
C LEU A 160 1.19 4.02 0.21
N ALA A 161 1.59 2.86 0.72
CA ALA A 161 1.20 1.56 0.16
C ALA A 161 1.50 0.40 1.14
N LYS A 162 1.63 -0.85 0.66
CA LYS A 162 2.08 -1.98 1.48
C LYS A 162 3.22 -2.77 0.85
N GLY A 163 3.98 -3.46 1.70
CA GLY A 163 5.08 -4.35 1.33
C GLY A 163 6.43 -3.63 1.27
N ASN A 164 7.51 -4.41 1.22
CA ASN A 164 8.86 -3.91 0.99
C ASN A 164 9.04 -3.45 -0.47
N ARG A 165 10.05 -2.64 -0.72
CA ARG A 165 10.36 -2.07 -2.04
C ARG A 165 11.78 -2.42 -2.45
N SER A 166 12.10 -2.18 -3.71
CA SER A 166 13.46 -2.35 -4.24
C SER A 166 14.38 -1.19 -3.88
N GLN A 167 15.69 -1.43 -3.90
CA GLN A 167 16.72 -0.45 -3.56
C GLN A 167 16.61 0.85 -4.37
N GLN A 168 16.14 0.79 -5.62
CA GLN A 168 15.97 1.98 -6.47
C GLN A 168 15.06 3.05 -5.83
N VAL A 169 14.10 2.63 -5.01
CA VAL A 169 13.18 3.55 -4.32
C VAL A 169 13.89 4.22 -3.15
N THR A 170 14.69 3.46 -2.39
CA THR A 170 15.54 3.98 -1.32
C THR A 170 16.52 5.02 -1.86
N ASP A 171 17.17 4.70 -2.98
CA ASP A 171 18.12 5.61 -3.64
C ASP A 171 17.43 6.87 -4.16
N ALA A 172 16.24 6.75 -4.77
CA ALA A 172 15.46 7.89 -5.23
C ALA A 172 15.01 8.79 -4.06
N CYS A 173 14.51 8.20 -2.97
CA CYS A 173 14.11 8.94 -1.77
C CYS A 173 15.29 9.70 -1.16
N ALA A 174 16.47 9.09 -1.04
CA ALA A 174 17.68 9.76 -0.57
C ALA A 174 18.10 10.91 -1.50
N LYS A 175 17.98 10.72 -2.82
CA LYS A 175 18.39 11.71 -3.82
C LYS A 175 17.47 12.93 -3.87
N HIS A 176 16.16 12.70 -3.79
CA HIS A 176 15.15 13.75 -4.01
C HIS A 176 14.46 14.21 -2.72
N GLY A 177 14.81 13.62 -1.58
CA GLY A 177 14.22 13.85 -0.26
C GLY A 177 12.79 13.34 -0.14
N GLY A 178 12.52 12.15 -0.69
CA GLY A 178 11.23 11.48 -0.66
C GLY A 178 11.06 10.53 0.55
N PHE A 179 9.86 9.99 0.72
CA PHE A 179 9.49 9.06 1.78
C PHE A 179 8.56 7.97 1.24
N TYR A 180 8.72 6.75 1.73
CA TYR A 180 7.74 5.68 1.59
C TYR A 180 7.15 5.33 2.95
N LEU A 181 5.83 5.47 3.03
CA LEU A 181 5.01 5.15 4.18
C LEU A 181 4.32 3.79 3.97
N GLY A 182 4.50 2.87 4.91
CA GLY A 182 3.88 1.55 4.89
C GLY A 182 2.57 1.54 5.68
N SER A 183 1.45 1.36 5.00
CA SER A 183 0.15 1.03 5.59
C SER A 183 0.05 -0.48 5.89
N ILE A 184 -0.83 -0.84 6.82
CA ILE A 184 -1.17 -2.23 7.10
C ILE A 184 -1.96 -2.81 5.91
N GLY A 185 -1.49 -3.91 5.33
CA GLY A 185 -2.18 -4.63 4.26
C GLY A 185 -3.19 -5.63 4.82
N GLY A 186 -4.43 -5.60 4.34
CA GLY A 186 -5.49 -6.54 4.77
C GLY A 186 -6.76 -5.86 5.30
N PRO A 187 -6.70 -4.97 6.31
CA PRO A 187 -7.88 -4.46 7.03
C PRO A 187 -8.63 -3.35 6.26
N ALA A 188 -8.92 -3.56 4.98
CA ALA A 188 -9.49 -2.57 4.08
C ALA A 188 -10.87 -2.05 4.51
N ALA A 189 -11.70 -2.90 5.13
CA ALA A 189 -13.01 -2.51 5.64
C ALA A 189 -12.90 -1.55 6.85
N ARG A 190 -11.94 -1.81 7.76
CA ARG A 190 -11.69 -0.93 8.91
C ARG A 190 -11.11 0.41 8.47
N LEU A 191 -10.15 0.42 7.54
CA LEU A 191 -9.63 1.68 6.97
C LEU A 191 -10.74 2.51 6.34
N ALA A 192 -11.66 1.88 5.60
CA ALA A 192 -12.79 2.58 4.98
C ALA A 192 -13.79 3.13 6.01
N GLN A 193 -14.07 2.36 7.07
CA GLN A 193 -15.03 2.74 8.10
C GLN A 193 -14.50 3.84 9.02
N ASP A 194 -13.25 3.72 9.45
CA ASP A 194 -12.69 4.57 10.52
C ASP A 194 -11.91 5.76 9.97
N CYS A 195 -11.16 5.57 8.88
CA CYS A 195 -10.16 6.53 8.43
C CYS A 195 -10.58 7.36 7.21
N ILE A 196 -11.37 6.82 6.27
CA ILE A 196 -11.65 7.50 5.00
C ILE A 196 -12.99 8.25 5.07
N LYS A 197 -12.94 9.58 4.92
CA LYS A 197 -14.09 10.48 5.14
C LYS A 197 -14.78 10.90 3.84
N SER A 198 -14.06 10.91 2.73
CA SER A 198 -14.61 11.22 1.40
C SER A 198 -13.79 10.57 0.29
N VAL A 199 -14.42 10.33 -0.85
CA VAL A 199 -13.80 9.74 -2.05
C VAL A 199 -14.34 10.45 -3.29
N GLU A 200 -13.44 11.02 -4.09
CA GLU A 200 -13.76 11.71 -5.34
C GLU A 200 -12.84 11.22 -6.47
N VAL A 201 -13.40 10.98 -7.67
CA VAL A 201 -12.58 10.74 -8.87
C VAL A 201 -12.12 12.09 -9.40
N ILE A 202 -10.80 12.27 -9.58
CA ILE A 202 -10.22 13.52 -10.08
C ILE A 202 -9.62 13.41 -11.48
N GLU A 203 -9.23 12.21 -11.93
CA GLU A 203 -8.77 11.99 -13.31
C GLU A 203 -8.99 10.54 -13.76
N TYR A 204 -9.11 10.34 -15.07
CA TYR A 204 -9.29 9.03 -15.72
C TYR A 204 -10.47 8.19 -15.21
N PRO A 205 -11.71 8.74 -15.13
CA PRO A 205 -12.88 7.99 -14.66
C PRO A 205 -13.16 6.70 -15.46
N GLU A 206 -12.72 6.65 -16.72
CA GLU A 206 -12.82 5.46 -17.58
C GLU A 206 -12.02 4.25 -17.09
N LEU A 207 -11.05 4.45 -16.17
CA LEU A 207 -10.23 3.38 -15.59
C LEU A 207 -10.90 2.65 -14.41
N GLY A 208 -12.12 3.04 -14.04
CA GLY A 208 -12.86 2.42 -12.93
C GLY A 208 -12.06 2.52 -11.62
N MET A 209 -11.82 1.39 -10.96
CA MET A 209 -11.09 1.37 -9.67
C MET A 209 -9.62 1.83 -9.77
N GLU A 210 -9.06 1.91 -10.98
CA GLU A 210 -7.70 2.41 -11.25
C GLU A 210 -7.65 3.89 -11.69
N ALA A 211 -8.78 4.61 -11.63
CA ALA A 211 -8.81 6.06 -11.80
C ALA A 211 -7.92 6.76 -10.77
N VAL A 212 -7.63 8.04 -10.99
CA VAL A 212 -7.01 8.88 -9.96
C VAL A 212 -8.12 9.37 -9.05
N TRP A 213 -7.97 9.13 -7.75
CA TRP A 213 -8.92 9.59 -6.73
C TRP A 213 -8.28 10.63 -5.84
N LYS A 214 -9.10 11.47 -5.22
CA LYS A 214 -8.75 12.26 -4.05
C LYS A 214 -9.60 11.78 -2.88
N ILE A 215 -8.95 11.51 -1.76
CA ILE A 215 -9.62 11.09 -0.53
C ILE A 215 -9.22 12.01 0.61
N GLU A 216 -10.13 12.19 1.55
CA GLU A 216 -9.84 12.78 2.85
C GLU A 216 -9.66 11.66 3.87
N VAL A 217 -8.54 11.67 4.60
CA VAL A 217 -8.28 10.68 5.65
C VAL A 217 -8.13 11.33 7.02
N GLU A 218 -8.50 10.60 8.06
CA GLU A 218 -8.30 10.95 9.47
C GLU A 218 -7.74 9.72 10.18
N ASP A 219 -6.77 9.94 11.06
CA ASP A 219 -6.11 8.89 11.82
C ASP A 219 -5.66 7.66 11.01
N PHE A 220 -5.18 7.88 9.79
CA PHE A 220 -4.77 6.80 8.89
C PHE A 220 -3.42 6.23 9.34
N PRO A 221 -3.33 4.93 9.70
CA PRO A 221 -2.12 4.36 10.27
C PRO A 221 -1.06 4.07 9.20
N ALA A 222 0.17 4.50 9.46
CA ALA A 222 1.32 4.18 8.61
C ALA A 222 2.62 4.05 9.41
N PHE A 223 3.69 3.60 8.75
CA PHE A 223 5.04 3.59 9.28
C PHE A 223 5.99 4.24 8.30
N ILE A 224 7.02 4.95 8.76
CA ILE A 224 8.14 5.34 7.89
C ILE A 224 8.90 4.07 7.51
N VAL A 225 8.80 3.64 6.26
CA VAL A 225 9.51 2.46 5.75
C VAL A 225 10.80 2.86 5.06
N VAL A 226 10.78 3.87 4.20
CA VAL A 226 11.97 4.48 3.60
C VAL A 226 11.98 5.96 3.93
N ASP A 227 13.12 6.47 4.38
CA ASP A 227 13.32 7.89 4.67
C ASP A 227 14.09 8.63 3.56
N ASP A 228 14.28 9.93 3.78
CA ASP A 228 15.00 10.84 2.90
C ASP A 228 16.53 10.74 3.02
N LYS A 229 17.05 9.74 3.75
CA LYS A 229 18.48 9.58 4.08
C LYS A 229 19.04 8.25 3.55
N GLY A 230 18.19 7.42 2.95
CA GLY A 230 18.57 6.13 2.37
C GLY A 230 18.41 4.96 3.33
N GLU A 231 17.68 5.13 4.43
CA GLU A 231 17.36 4.05 5.36
C GLU A 231 16.10 3.30 4.92
N ASP A 232 16.08 1.98 5.13
CA ASP A 232 14.93 1.11 4.86
C ASP A 232 14.65 0.22 6.08
N PHE A 233 13.40 0.25 6.57
CA PHE A 233 12.87 -0.61 7.62
C PHE A 233 13.25 -2.09 7.42
N PHE A 234 13.20 -2.58 6.19
CA PHE A 234 13.34 -3.99 5.85
C PHE A 234 14.79 -4.43 5.58
N ALA A 235 15.76 -3.51 5.50
CA ALA A 235 17.13 -3.80 5.08
C ALA A 235 17.77 -4.99 5.83
N ASN A 236 17.51 -5.11 7.13
CA ASN A 236 18.10 -6.13 8.00
C ASN A 236 17.42 -7.51 7.92
N VAL A 237 16.24 -7.62 7.30
CA VAL A 237 15.46 -8.89 7.24
C VAL A 237 15.29 -9.42 5.82
N THR A 238 15.50 -8.59 4.80
CA THR A 238 15.47 -9.01 3.39
C THR A 238 16.83 -9.41 2.84
N THR A 239 17.89 -9.32 3.65
CA THR A 239 19.22 -9.80 3.27
C THR A 239 19.19 -11.33 3.15
N PRO A 240 19.56 -11.92 1.99
CA PRO A 240 19.58 -13.37 1.83
C PRO A 240 20.50 -14.03 2.85
N THR A 241 19.94 -14.86 3.73
CA THR A 241 20.70 -15.62 4.74
C THR A 241 21.57 -16.72 4.14
N LEU A 242 21.32 -17.09 2.88
CA LEU A 242 22.09 -18.08 2.14
C LEU A 242 22.27 -17.63 0.68
N GLN A 243 23.49 -17.27 0.31
CA GLN A 243 23.89 -17.18 -1.09
C GLN A 243 24.51 -18.51 -1.49
N ILE A 244 23.80 -19.31 -2.29
CA ILE A 244 24.40 -20.49 -2.91
C ILE A 244 25.31 -19.96 -4.02
N GLY A 245 26.62 -19.97 -3.76
CA GLY A 245 27.62 -19.55 -4.75
C GLY A 245 27.43 -20.28 -6.07
N LYS A 246 27.71 -19.59 -7.19
CA LYS A 246 27.85 -20.27 -8.48
C LYS A 246 28.96 -21.32 -8.31
N ARG A 247 28.64 -22.60 -8.51
CA ARG A 247 29.67 -23.63 -8.61
C ARG A 247 30.63 -23.24 -9.75
N PRO A 248 31.95 -23.45 -9.58
CA PRO A 248 32.93 -23.21 -10.64
C PRO A 248 32.61 -24.02 -11.90
#